data_AF-A0A1F1U6R8-F1
#
_entry.id   AF-A0A1F1U6R8-F1
#
_cell.length_a   1.000
_cell.length_b   1.000
_cell.length_c   1.000
_cell.angle_alpha   90.00
_cell.angle_beta   90.00
_cell.angle_gamma   90.00
#
_symmetry.space_group_name_H-M   'P 1'
#
loop_
_entity.id
_entity.type
_entity.pdbx_description
1 polymer ?
#
loop_
_entity_poly.entity_id
_entity_poly.type
_entity_poly.pdbx_seq_one_letter_code
_entity_poly.pdbx_strand_id
1 'polypeptide(L)'
;MSPAFDAGRLAHTDVLILQQVTSFLSNDIQVTDPDGRTVVSVVTTGGGLGRMLMGNRSFDVVDGDDGRVLFRLADPATFGRDRFAILDADGLPFAHLVRQFAFLRTSVSVEVVDGTCFAVTGDLWDHDYAMTVGQRPIARVTAQFGGVMNALAGRSRYEMRLDPGMPPVVRCAVLGTAIALDLIRAKDRRSNG
;
A
#
# COMPACT_ATOMS: atom_id res chain seq x y z
N MET A 1 -24.46 12.12 -0.48
CA MET A 1 -23.65 11.51 -1.55
C MET A 1 -22.21 11.84 -1.24
N SER A 2 -21.42 10.89 -0.76
CA SER A 2 -19.96 11.07 -0.75
C SER A 2 -19.51 11.28 -2.20
N PRO A 3 -18.57 12.18 -2.50
CA PRO A 3 -18.01 12.27 -3.84
C PRO A 3 -17.56 10.87 -4.27
N ALA A 4 -17.87 10.49 -5.51
CA ALA A 4 -17.40 9.22 -6.03
C ALA A 4 -15.87 9.22 -5.95
N PHE A 5 -15.31 8.29 -5.17
CA PHE A 5 -13.87 8.11 -5.13
C PHE A 5 -13.40 7.77 -6.53
N ASP A 6 -12.50 8.60 -7.05
CA ASP A 6 -11.88 8.38 -8.33
C ASP A 6 -10.56 7.62 -8.12
N ALA A 7 -10.49 6.41 -8.65
CA ALA A 7 -9.28 5.59 -8.60
C ALA A 7 -8.48 5.63 -9.92
N GLY A 8 -8.88 6.43 -10.90
CA GLY A 8 -8.18 6.55 -12.18
C GLY A 8 -7.87 5.20 -12.84
N ARG A 9 -6.63 4.97 -13.28
CA ARG A 9 -6.24 3.72 -13.92
C ARG A 9 -6.40 2.51 -13.01
N LEU A 10 -6.22 2.68 -11.70
CA LEU A 10 -6.45 1.63 -10.70
C LEU A 10 -7.90 1.11 -10.71
N ALA A 11 -8.88 1.93 -11.12
CA ALA A 11 -10.27 1.50 -11.26
C ALA A 11 -10.46 0.40 -12.32
N HIS A 12 -9.53 0.30 -13.28
CA HIS A 12 -9.63 -0.56 -14.46
C HIS A 12 -8.52 -1.61 -14.56
N THR A 13 -7.66 -1.72 -13.53
CA THR A 13 -6.57 -2.69 -13.51
C THR A 13 -6.76 -3.67 -12.35
N ASP A 14 -6.98 -4.95 -12.68
CA ASP A 14 -7.23 -6.00 -11.68
C ASP A 14 -5.95 -6.73 -11.25
N VAL A 15 -4.91 -6.69 -12.07
CA VAL A 15 -3.63 -7.31 -11.78
C VAL A 15 -2.57 -6.22 -11.71
N LEU A 16 -1.98 -6.07 -10.54
CA LEU A 16 -0.94 -5.10 -10.26
C LEU A 16 0.36 -5.84 -9.98
N ILE A 17 1.44 -5.30 -10.51
CA ILE A 17 2.81 -5.70 -10.21
C ILE A 17 3.41 -4.59 -9.36
N LEU A 18 3.73 -4.90 -8.11
CA LEU A 18 4.35 -3.97 -7.18
C LEU A 18 5.84 -4.30 -7.11
N GLN A 19 6.66 -3.26 -7.28
CA GLN A 19 8.10 -3.37 -7.16
C GLN A 19 8.63 -2.23 -6.29
N GLN A 20 9.34 -2.60 -5.22
CA GLN A 20 10.11 -1.64 -4.45
C GLN A 20 11.39 -1.29 -5.22
N VAL A 21 11.55 -0.02 -5.59
CA VAL A 21 12.77 0.49 -6.21
C VAL A 21 13.65 1.04 -5.09
N THR A 22 14.68 0.30 -4.70
CA THR A 22 15.67 0.76 -3.73
C THR A 22 16.63 1.76 -4.38
N SER A 23 16.42 3.04 -4.11
CA SER A 23 17.47 4.06 -4.21
C SER A 23 17.86 4.47 -2.78
N PHE A 24 19.15 4.70 -2.53
CA PHE A 24 19.73 5.02 -1.21
C PHE A 24 19.13 6.28 -0.53
N LEU A 25 18.25 7.01 -1.23
CA LEU A 25 17.68 8.29 -0.81
C LEU A 25 16.14 8.37 -0.92
N SER A 26 15.48 7.44 -1.60
CA SER A 26 14.02 7.48 -1.85
C SER A 26 13.40 6.07 -1.80
N ASN A 27 12.35 5.89 -0.98
CA ASN A 27 11.52 4.68 -1.02
C ASN A 27 10.49 4.87 -2.14
N ASP A 28 10.92 4.67 -3.38
CA ASP A 28 10.03 4.78 -4.52
C ASP A 28 9.41 3.39 -4.79
N ILE A 29 8.08 3.32 -4.71
CA ILE A 29 7.31 2.11 -5.05
C ILE A 29 6.67 2.35 -6.40
N GLN A 30 6.94 1.47 -7.35
CA GLN A 30 6.33 1.49 -8.66
C GLN A 30 5.26 0.40 -8.74
N VAL A 31 4.07 0.77 -9.22
CA VAL A 31 2.96 -0.15 -9.43
C VAL A 31 2.61 -0.14 -10.92
N THR A 32 2.76 -1.28 -11.57
CA THR A 32 2.46 -1.44 -13.00
C THR A 32 1.38 -2.48 -13.25
N ASP A 33 0.83 -2.51 -14.45
CA ASP A 33 0.08 -3.65 -14.97
C ASP A 33 1.06 -4.77 -15.40
N PRO A 34 0.57 -5.96 -15.83
CA PRO A 34 1.43 -7.03 -16.34
C PRO A 34 2.19 -6.68 -17.62
N ASP A 35 1.70 -5.73 -18.41
CA ASP A 35 2.35 -5.24 -19.64
C ASP A 35 3.47 -4.23 -19.33
N GLY A 36 3.64 -3.84 -18.05
CA GLY A 36 4.66 -2.89 -17.60
C GLY A 36 4.21 -1.42 -17.69
N ARG A 37 2.94 -1.13 -17.97
CA ARG A 37 2.41 0.24 -17.93
C ARG A 37 2.22 0.67 -16.49
N THR A 38 2.64 1.88 -16.14
CA THR A 38 2.45 2.44 -14.79
C THR A 38 0.95 2.61 -14.50
N VAL A 39 0.49 2.02 -13.40
CA VAL A 39 -0.87 2.18 -12.89
C VAL A 39 -0.91 3.28 -11.84
N VAL A 40 0.03 3.23 -10.88
CA VAL A 40 0.27 4.31 -9.93
C VAL A 40 1.75 4.46 -9.63
N SER A 41 2.15 5.66 -9.22
CA SER A 41 3.47 5.91 -8.62
C SER A 41 3.31 6.39 -7.18
N VAL A 42 4.22 5.98 -6.30
CA VAL A 42 4.26 6.47 -4.93
C VAL A 42 5.36 7.52 -4.83
N VAL A 43 4.99 8.74 -4.46
CA VAL A 43 5.89 9.90 -4.37
C VAL A 43 5.90 10.41 -2.93
N THR A 44 7.07 10.76 -2.41
CA THR A 44 7.15 11.37 -1.07
C THR A 44 6.70 12.84 -1.16
N THR A 45 5.67 13.22 -0.40
CA THR A 45 5.20 14.61 -0.36
C THR A 45 6.13 15.46 0.50
N GLY A 46 6.74 16.49 -0.10
CA GLY A 46 7.57 17.47 0.62
C GLY A 46 8.93 17.69 -0.04
N GLY A 47 9.00 18.59 -1.01
CA GLY A 47 10.26 19.06 -1.60
C GLY A 47 11.02 20.00 -0.65
N GLY A 48 12.32 19.75 -0.49
CA GLY A 48 13.23 20.67 0.18
C GLY A 48 13.99 20.04 1.35
N LEU A 49 15.26 20.40 1.47
CA LEU A 49 16.30 19.99 2.42
C LEU A 49 15.94 20.09 3.94
N GLY A 50 14.68 20.27 4.31
CA GLY A 50 14.22 20.66 5.64
C GLY A 50 13.64 19.56 6.54
N ARG A 51 13.46 18.31 6.10
CA ARG A 51 12.94 17.25 6.99
C ARG A 51 13.66 15.91 6.90
N MET A 52 14.91 15.98 7.35
CA MET A 52 15.58 14.86 8.01
C MET A 52 15.24 14.83 9.53
N LEU A 53 14.35 15.71 10.00
CA LEU A 53 13.98 15.86 11.41
C LEU A 53 12.60 15.22 11.67
N MET A 54 12.64 14.05 12.31
CA MET A 54 11.63 13.49 13.23
C MET A 54 10.14 13.61 12.83
N GLY A 55 9.54 12.50 12.41
CA GLY A 55 8.15 12.23 12.76
C GLY A 55 7.20 11.88 11.63
N ASN A 56 6.76 12.85 10.82
CA ASN A 56 5.65 12.64 9.88
C ASN A 56 6.15 12.46 8.44
N ARG A 57 5.99 11.26 7.88
CA ARG A 57 6.15 11.01 6.45
C ARG A 57 4.77 10.84 5.83
N SER A 58 4.46 11.63 4.80
CA SER A 58 3.33 11.35 3.92
C SER A 58 3.81 10.98 2.52
N PHE A 59 3.06 10.09 1.90
CA PHE A 59 3.32 9.62 0.54
C PHE A 59 2.07 9.88 -0.29
N ASP A 60 2.21 10.58 -1.40
CA ASP A 60 1.16 10.72 -2.41
C ASP A 60 1.21 9.49 -3.32
N VAL A 61 0.06 8.88 -3.53
CA VAL A 61 -0.14 7.86 -4.56
C VAL A 61 -0.79 8.55 -5.74
N VAL A 62 -0.05 8.65 -6.83
CA VAL A 62 -0.45 9.39 -8.04
C VAL A 62 -0.83 8.45 -9.16
N ASP A 63 -1.84 8.85 -9.93
CA ASP A 63 -2.33 8.12 -11.09
C ASP A 63 -1.27 8.05 -12.20
N GLY A 64 -1.20 6.90 -12.87
CA GLY A 64 -0.25 6.65 -13.95
C GLY A 64 -0.60 7.28 -15.30
N ASP A 65 -1.77 7.89 -15.47
CA ASP A 65 -2.24 8.46 -16.75
C ASP A 65 -2.00 9.96 -16.77
N ASP A 66 -2.46 10.63 -15.72
CA ASP A 66 -2.46 12.10 -15.66
C ASP A 66 -1.69 12.67 -14.47
N GLY A 67 -1.13 11.81 -13.60
CA GLY A 67 -0.33 12.23 -12.45
C GLY A 67 -1.13 12.85 -11.31
N ARG A 68 -2.47 12.80 -11.33
CA ARG A 68 -3.29 13.33 -10.23
C ARG A 68 -3.10 12.49 -8.96
N VAL A 69 -3.20 13.13 -7.80
CA VAL A 69 -3.15 12.41 -6.51
C VAL A 69 -4.46 11.63 -6.35
N LEU A 70 -4.38 10.29 -6.26
CA LEU A 70 -5.53 9.43 -5.98
C LEU A 70 -5.82 9.38 -4.48
N PHE A 71 -4.77 9.17 -3.68
CA PHE A 71 -4.84 9.16 -2.22
C PHE A 71 -3.48 9.41 -1.62
N ARG A 72 -3.44 9.68 -0.31
CA ARG A 72 -2.21 9.83 0.48
C ARG A 72 -2.13 8.80 1.58
N LEU A 73 -0.92 8.37 1.88
CA LEU A 73 -0.62 7.59 3.07
C LEU A 73 0.06 8.52 4.07
N ALA A 74 -0.46 8.59 5.29
CA ALA A 74 0.14 9.35 6.37
C ALA A 74 0.61 8.40 7.49
N ASP A 75 1.89 8.51 7.86
CA ASP A 75 2.49 7.91 9.05
C ASP A 75 2.56 8.97 10.18
N PRO A 76 1.58 9.02 11.11
CA PRO A 76 1.61 9.96 12.22
C PRO A 76 2.75 9.61 13.20
N ALA A 77 3.67 10.55 13.37
CA ALA A 77 4.94 10.59 14.10
C ALA A 77 5.00 9.97 15.50
N THR A 78 3.89 9.57 16.09
CA THR A 78 3.78 9.26 17.52
C THR A 78 3.68 7.77 17.84
N PHE A 79 3.57 6.87 16.85
CA PHE A 79 3.03 5.55 17.15
C PHE A 79 4.07 4.49 17.52
N GLY A 80 4.29 4.38 18.83
CA GLY A 80 4.11 3.07 19.44
C GLY A 80 2.72 2.51 19.07
N ARG A 81 2.71 1.35 18.40
CA ARG A 81 1.56 0.50 18.06
C ARG A 81 0.55 1.03 17.02
N ASP A 82 1.02 1.01 15.77
CA ASP A 82 0.29 0.43 14.62
C ASP A 82 -1.02 1.08 14.09
N ARG A 83 -0.97 2.35 13.67
CA ARG A 83 -2.05 2.96 12.89
C ARG A 83 -1.53 3.72 11.67
N PHE A 84 -1.99 3.33 10.48
CA PHE A 84 -1.82 4.11 9.25
C PHE A 84 -3.17 4.69 8.86
N ALA A 85 -3.16 5.94 8.37
CA ALA A 85 -4.33 6.56 7.77
C ALA A 85 -4.13 6.67 6.25
N ILE A 86 -5.14 6.26 5.50
CA ILE A 86 -5.26 6.53 4.07
C ILE A 86 -6.18 7.73 3.94
N LEU A 87 -5.65 8.80 3.36
CA LEU A 87 -6.32 10.08 3.18
C LEU A 87 -6.68 10.24 1.69
N ASP A 88 -7.76 10.94 1.40
CA ASP A 88 -8.09 11.34 0.04
C ASP A 88 -7.16 12.46 -0.47
N ALA A 89 -7.39 12.91 -1.70
CA ALA A 89 -6.65 14.02 -2.30
C ALA A 89 -6.83 15.36 -1.55
N ASP A 90 -7.90 15.52 -0.77
CA ASP A 90 -8.15 16.71 0.06
C ASP A 90 -7.54 16.58 1.47
N GLY A 91 -7.03 15.39 1.82
CA GLY A 91 -6.40 15.10 3.10
C GLY A 91 -7.37 14.59 4.17
N LEU A 92 -8.62 14.28 3.80
CA LEU A 92 -9.59 13.67 4.70
C LEU A 92 -9.36 12.15 4.78
N PRO A 93 -9.39 11.54 5.97
CA PRO A 93 -9.22 10.10 6.10
C PRO A 93 -10.41 9.35 5.51
N PHE A 94 -10.14 8.36 4.65
CA PHE A 94 -11.16 7.44 4.14
C PHE A 94 -10.90 5.98 4.49
N ALA A 95 -9.70 5.63 4.96
CA ALA A 95 -9.47 4.32 5.53
C ALA A 95 -8.46 4.35 6.67
N HIS A 96 -8.67 3.48 7.65
CA HIS A 96 -7.80 3.32 8.81
C HIS A 96 -7.31 1.90 8.92
N LEU A 97 -5.99 1.73 9.00
CA LEU A 97 -5.37 0.44 9.27
C LEU A 97 -5.13 0.32 10.77
N VAL A 98 -5.59 -0.76 11.35
CA VAL A 98 -5.34 -1.13 12.75
C VAL A 98 -4.69 -2.50 12.76
N ARG A 99 -3.45 -2.58 13.26
CA ARG A 99 -2.83 -3.89 13.49
C ARG A 99 -3.45 -4.54 14.71
N GLN A 100 -3.85 -5.79 14.56
CA GLN A 100 -4.32 -6.65 15.63
C GLN A 100 -3.25 -7.73 15.87
N PHE A 101 -2.62 -7.71 17.04
CA PHE A 101 -1.81 -8.83 17.50
C PHE A 101 -2.75 -9.91 18.03
N ALA A 102 -3.05 -10.92 17.22
CA ALA A 102 -3.82 -12.07 17.66
C ALA A 102 -2.90 -13.28 17.87
N PHE A 103 -2.59 -13.54 19.14
CA PHE A 103 -2.17 -14.81 19.76
C PHE A 103 -1.03 -15.67 19.14
N LEU A 104 -0.43 -15.31 17.99
CA LEU A 104 0.78 -15.88 17.32
C LEU A 104 0.91 -15.42 15.85
N ARG A 105 -0.09 -14.72 15.27
CA ARG A 105 -0.05 -14.18 13.88
C ARG A 105 -0.32 -12.67 13.88
N THR A 106 0.42 -11.94 13.05
CA THR A 106 0.10 -10.52 12.77
C THR A 106 -1.10 -10.48 11.83
N SER A 107 -2.20 -9.89 12.27
CA SER A 107 -3.36 -9.57 11.43
C SER A 107 -3.52 -8.06 11.35
N VAL A 108 -3.94 -7.54 10.21
CA VAL A 108 -4.26 -6.11 10.05
C VAL A 108 -5.73 -6.02 9.65
N SER A 109 -6.50 -5.23 10.38
CA SER A 109 -7.87 -4.87 10.01
C SER A 109 -7.88 -3.48 9.40
N VAL A 110 -8.64 -3.30 8.34
CA VAL A 110 -8.82 -2.02 7.67
C VAL A 110 -10.30 -1.69 7.63
N GLU A 111 -10.63 -0.47 8.04
CA GLU A 111 -11.98 0.09 7.99
C GLU A 111 -12.00 1.21 6.96
N VAL A 112 -12.93 1.15 6.01
CA VAL A 112 -13.10 2.10 4.91
C VAL A 112 -14.36 2.94 5.17
N VAL A 113 -14.36 4.20 4.74
CA VAL A 113 -15.43 5.18 4.97
C VAL A 113 -16.80 4.76 4.40
N ASP A 114 -16.82 3.84 3.43
CA ASP A 114 -18.06 3.26 2.88
C ASP A 114 -18.64 2.14 3.77
N GLY A 115 -18.01 1.85 4.91
CA GLY A 115 -18.39 0.79 5.84
C GLY A 115 -17.74 -0.57 5.52
N THR A 116 -16.94 -0.67 4.46
CA THR A 116 -16.22 -1.90 4.15
C THR A 116 -15.13 -2.15 5.19
N CYS A 117 -15.19 -3.31 5.84
CA CYS A 117 -14.14 -3.79 6.73
C CYS A 117 -13.48 -5.03 6.13
N PHE A 118 -12.16 -4.98 5.95
CA PHE A 118 -11.41 -6.14 5.48
C PHE A 118 -10.22 -6.47 6.38
N ALA A 119 -9.84 -7.74 6.41
CA ALA A 119 -8.72 -8.26 7.17
C ALA A 119 -7.61 -8.76 6.23
N VAL A 120 -6.36 -8.54 6.63
CA VAL A 120 -5.17 -9.06 5.97
C VAL A 120 -4.70 -10.32 6.69
N THR A 121 -4.66 -11.44 5.97
CA THR A 121 -4.30 -12.76 6.52
C THR A 121 -3.30 -13.47 5.63
N GLY A 122 -2.29 -14.11 6.22
CA GLY A 122 -1.27 -14.88 5.50
C GLY A 122 0.12 -14.57 6.02
N ASP A 123 1.13 -14.83 5.18
CA ASP A 123 2.49 -14.35 5.42
C ASP A 123 2.62 -12.94 4.85
N LEU A 124 2.51 -11.97 5.75
CA LEU A 124 2.70 -10.58 5.35
C LEU A 124 4.15 -10.44 4.87
N TRP A 125 5.17 -10.90 5.59
CA TRP A 125 6.58 -10.60 5.35
C TRP A 125 7.08 -11.10 3.99
N ASP A 126 6.66 -12.29 3.59
CA ASP A 126 7.03 -12.94 2.33
C ASP A 126 6.10 -12.59 1.16
N HIS A 127 5.25 -11.56 1.30
CA HIS A 127 4.31 -11.14 0.25
C HIS A 127 3.38 -12.28 -0.20
N ASP A 128 2.95 -13.14 0.71
CA ASP A 128 1.96 -14.20 0.44
C ASP A 128 0.77 -14.10 1.41
N TYR A 129 -0.13 -13.18 1.09
CA TYR A 129 -1.27 -12.87 1.94
C TYR A 129 -2.51 -12.51 1.12
N ALA A 130 -3.68 -12.64 1.74
CA ALA A 130 -4.96 -12.24 1.17
C ALA A 130 -5.58 -11.12 1.99
N MET A 131 -6.33 -10.25 1.31
CA MET A 131 -7.24 -9.29 1.95
C MET A 131 -8.66 -9.80 1.79
N THR A 132 -9.41 -9.88 2.88
CA THR A 132 -10.69 -10.58 2.95
C THR A 132 -11.78 -9.72 3.58
N VAL A 133 -12.97 -9.69 2.98
CA VAL A 133 -14.20 -9.18 3.61
C VAL A 133 -14.95 -10.38 4.16
N GLY A 134 -15.02 -10.50 5.48
CA GLY A 134 -15.49 -11.72 6.13
C GLY A 134 -14.59 -12.91 5.79
N GLN A 135 -15.09 -13.84 4.96
CA GLN A 135 -14.33 -15.00 4.45
C GLN A 135 -14.05 -14.93 2.94
N ARG A 136 -14.52 -13.88 2.27
CA ARG A 136 -14.36 -13.73 0.82
C ARG A 136 -13.05 -12.97 0.54
N PRO A 137 -12.09 -13.55 -0.20
CA PRO A 137 -10.92 -12.81 -0.66
C PRO A 137 -11.35 -11.75 -1.67
N ILE A 138 -10.97 -10.51 -1.39
CA ILE A 138 -11.17 -9.37 -2.28
C ILE A 138 -9.86 -8.96 -2.96
N ALA A 139 -8.72 -9.36 -2.40
CA ALA A 139 -7.43 -9.27 -3.06
C ALA A 139 -6.49 -10.41 -2.63
N ARG A 140 -5.58 -10.82 -3.53
CA ARG A 140 -4.52 -11.78 -3.24
C ARG A 140 -3.18 -11.20 -3.63
N VAL A 141 -2.25 -11.22 -2.69
CA VAL A 141 -0.86 -10.87 -2.89
C VAL A 141 -0.02 -12.13 -2.93
N THR A 142 0.88 -12.22 -3.91
CA THR A 142 1.74 -13.37 -4.12
C THR A 142 3.11 -12.90 -4.56
N ALA A 143 4.15 -13.31 -3.84
CA ALA A 143 5.53 -13.05 -4.20
C ALA A 143 5.83 -13.56 -5.61
N GLN A 144 6.50 -12.72 -6.41
CA GLN A 144 7.04 -13.16 -7.69
C GLN A 144 8.53 -13.47 -7.51
N PHE A 145 8.87 -14.77 -7.49
CA PHE A 145 10.27 -15.20 -7.53
C PHE A 145 10.82 -15.06 -8.94
N GLY A 146 11.48 -13.93 -9.23
CA GLY A 146 12.22 -13.69 -10.48
C GLY A 146 13.52 -14.49 -10.62
N GLY A 147 13.62 -15.68 -9.99
CA GLY A 147 14.82 -16.52 -9.96
C GLY A 147 15.91 -16.09 -8.95
N VAL A 148 16.97 -16.90 -8.85
CA VAL A 148 18.07 -16.79 -7.86
C VAL A 148 18.82 -15.45 -7.94
N MET A 149 18.90 -14.83 -9.13
CA MET A 149 19.60 -13.56 -9.33
C MET A 149 18.85 -12.35 -8.76
N ASN A 150 17.50 -12.37 -8.73
CA ASN A 150 16.70 -11.28 -8.16
C ASN A 150 16.59 -11.36 -6.63
N ALA A 151 16.69 -12.56 -6.05
CA ALA A 151 16.74 -12.77 -4.60
C ALA A 151 17.95 -12.07 -3.95
N LEU A 152 19.09 -12.00 -4.66
CA LEU A 152 20.31 -11.33 -4.19
C LEU A 152 20.23 -9.80 -4.25
N ALA A 153 19.33 -9.23 -5.07
CA ALA A 153 19.20 -7.79 -5.23
C ALA A 153 18.29 -7.14 -4.16
N GLY A 154 17.67 -7.92 -3.27
CA GLY A 154 16.75 -7.42 -2.26
C GLY A 154 15.48 -6.77 -2.83
N ARG A 155 15.20 -6.96 -4.12
CA ARG A 155 14.05 -6.39 -4.83
C ARG A 155 12.83 -7.26 -4.60
N SER A 156 11.98 -6.86 -3.67
CA SER A 156 10.66 -7.47 -3.48
C SER A 156 9.76 -7.05 -4.66
N ARG A 157 9.55 -7.95 -5.61
CA ARG A 157 8.53 -7.85 -6.65
C ARG A 157 7.42 -8.83 -6.32
N TYR A 158 6.18 -8.37 -6.36
CA TYR A 158 5.03 -9.23 -6.11
C TYR A 158 3.85 -8.83 -6.96
N GLU A 159 2.94 -9.78 -7.13
CA GLU A 159 1.68 -9.56 -7.80
C GLU A 159 0.58 -9.33 -6.77
N MET A 160 -0.30 -8.37 -7.04
CA MET A 160 -1.55 -8.18 -6.35
C MET A 160 -2.69 -8.36 -7.36
N ARG A 161 -3.57 -9.32 -7.11
CA ARG A 161 -4.83 -9.50 -7.84
C ARG A 161 -5.97 -8.90 -7.04
N LEU A 162 -6.80 -8.07 -7.66
CA LEU A 162 -7.98 -7.44 -7.10
C LEU A 162 -9.25 -8.14 -7.61
N ASP A 163 -10.31 -8.19 -6.79
CA ASP A 163 -11.65 -8.56 -7.26
C ASP A 163 -12.12 -7.50 -8.29
N PRO A 164 -12.48 -7.90 -9.53
CA PRO A 164 -12.91 -6.97 -10.57
C PRO A 164 -14.11 -6.10 -10.16
N GLY A 165 -15.00 -6.63 -9.32
CA GLY A 165 -16.18 -5.93 -8.82
C GLY A 165 -15.91 -5.00 -7.62
N MET A 166 -14.66 -4.83 -7.23
CA MET A 166 -14.28 -4.00 -6.08
C MET A 166 -14.55 -2.50 -6.33
N PRO A 167 -15.28 -1.81 -5.44
CA PRO A 167 -15.52 -0.37 -5.57
C PRO A 167 -14.22 0.44 -5.56
N PRO A 168 -14.14 1.59 -6.26
CA PRO A 168 -12.93 2.41 -6.35
C PRO A 168 -12.30 2.78 -5.00
N VAL A 169 -13.11 3.20 -4.01
CA VAL A 169 -12.61 3.55 -2.67
C VAL A 169 -11.94 2.35 -1.97
N VAL A 170 -12.51 1.16 -2.13
CA VAL A 170 -11.97 -0.08 -1.58
C VAL A 170 -10.70 -0.50 -2.33
N ARG A 171 -10.61 -0.28 -3.65
CA ARG A 171 -9.38 -0.49 -4.43
C ARG A 171 -8.24 0.38 -3.92
N CYS A 172 -8.50 1.68 -3.72
CA CYS A 172 -7.53 2.59 -3.13
C CYS A 172 -7.11 2.15 -1.72
N ALA A 173 -8.07 1.70 -0.89
CA ALA A 173 -7.76 1.20 0.45
C ALA A 173 -6.90 -0.08 0.43
N VAL A 174 -7.21 -1.03 -0.45
CA VAL A 174 -6.46 -2.29 -0.63
C VAL A 174 -5.04 -2.01 -1.12
N LEU A 175 -4.88 -1.17 -2.13
CA LEU A 175 -3.55 -0.80 -2.63
C LEU A 175 -2.75 -0.03 -1.57
N GLY A 176 -3.36 0.96 -0.95
CA GLY A 176 -2.75 1.72 0.14
C GLY A 176 -2.34 0.85 1.32
N THR A 177 -3.09 -0.24 1.58
CA THR A 177 -2.73 -1.22 2.60
C THR A 177 -1.46 -1.98 2.27
N ALA A 178 -1.29 -2.46 1.03
CA ALA A 178 -0.06 -3.14 0.65
C ALA A 178 1.16 -2.21 0.68
N ILE A 179 1.00 -0.98 0.20
CA ILE A 179 2.06 0.04 0.27
C ILE A 179 2.43 0.34 1.73
N ALA A 180 1.44 0.51 2.63
CA ALA A 180 1.69 0.72 4.05
C ALA A 180 2.44 -0.47 4.68
N LEU A 181 2.08 -1.71 4.34
CA LEU A 181 2.79 -2.91 4.79
C LEU A 181 4.25 -2.94 4.31
N ASP A 182 4.53 -2.53 3.07
CA ASP A 182 5.90 -2.42 2.57
C ASP A 182 6.70 -1.35 3.31
N LEU A 183 6.08 -0.20 3.61
CA LEU A 183 6.70 0.87 4.39
C LEU A 183 7.03 0.42 5.82
N ILE A 184 6.13 -0.32 6.47
CA ILE A 184 6.37 -0.93 7.79
C ILE A 184 7.59 -1.86 7.74
N ARG A 185 7.63 -2.78 6.76
CA ARG A 185 8.76 -3.71 6.61
C ARG A 185 10.09 -3.00 6.36
N ALA A 186 10.08 -1.99 5.49
CA ALA A 186 11.27 -1.19 5.20
C ALA A 186 11.76 -0.41 6.43
N LYS A 187 10.88 -0.07 7.37
CA LYS A 187 11.22 0.54 8.67
C LYS A 187 11.84 -0.49 9.61
N ASP A 188 11.21 -1.67 9.78
CA ASP A 188 11.70 -2.74 10.65
C ASP A 188 13.10 -3.24 10.25
N ARG A 189 13.37 -3.34 8.93
CA ARG A 189 14.71 -3.69 8.42
C ARG A 189 15.79 -2.65 8.77
N ARG A 190 15.43 -1.37 8.91
CA ARG A 190 16.36 -0.28 9.26
C ARG A 190 16.60 -0.17 10.76
N SER A 191 15.68 -0.60 11.61
CA SER A 191 15.85 -0.55 13.07
C SER A 191 16.62 -1.74 13.64
N ASN A 192 16.65 -2.87 12.92
CA ASN A 192 17.31 -4.11 13.34
C ASN A 192 18.69 -4.35 12.69
N GLY A 193 19.20 -3.40 11.91
CA GLY A 193 20.55 -3.42 11.33
C GLY A 193 21.41 -2.35 11.97
#